data_AF-A0A352X6S4-F1
#
_entry.id   AF-A0A352X6S4-F1
#
_cell.length_a   1.000
_cell.length_b   1.000
_cell.length_c   1.000
_cell.angle_alpha   90.00
_cell.angle_beta   90.00
_cell.angle_gamma   90.00
#
_symmetry.space_group_name_H-M   'P 1'
#
loop_
_entity.id
_entity.type
_entity.pdbx_description
1 polymer ?
#
loop_
_entity_poly.entity_id
_entity_poly.type
_entity_poly.pdbx_seq_one_letter_code
_entity_poly.pdbx_strand_id
1 'polypeptide(L)' 'MGLPVHLEDDYNSWLGSRLQQKIGSHVVTLNAEMVMQAESNPALAHVIQKAELVIPDGAGVIFYL' A
#
# COMPACT_ATOMS: atom_id res chain seq x y z
N MET A 1 8.03 11.46 -0.44
CA MET A 1 8.82 10.23 -0.22
C MET A 1 8.55 9.09 -1.21
N GLY A 2 7.98 9.33 -2.39
CA GLY A 2 8.00 8.39 -3.52
C GLY A 2 7.28 7.03 -3.35
N LEU A 3 6.84 6.68 -2.14
CA LEU A 3 6.03 5.48 -1.91
C LEU A 3 4.61 5.71 -2.46
N PRO A 4 4.06 4.75 -3.23
CA PRO A 4 2.71 4.85 -3.73
C PRO A 4 1.71 4.64 -2.59
N VAL A 5 0.65 5.44 -2.56
CA VAL A 5 -0.54 5.21 -1.74
C VAL A 5 -1.76 5.42 -2.60
N HIS A 6 -2.64 4.42 -2.62
CA HIS A 6 -3.89 4.48 -3.36
C HIS A 6 -5.00 4.90 -2.39
N LEU A 7 -5.52 6.11 -2.58
CA LEU A 7 -6.70 6.60 -1.87
C LEU A 7 -7.91 6.31 -2.76
N GLU A 8 -8.66 5.27 -2.41
CA GLU A 8 -9.86 4.86 -3.13
C GLU A 8 -10.99 4.68 -2.12
N ASP A 9 -12.22 5.05 -2.51
CA ASP A 9 -13.38 4.93 -1.65
C ASP A 9 -13.85 3.47 -1.48
N ASP A 10 -13.47 2.58 -2.40
CA ASP A 10 -13.91 1.18 -2.43
C ASP A 10 -12.82 0.18 -2.84
N TYR A 11 -11.93 -0.11 -1.90
CA TYR A 11 -10.93 -1.17 -2.04
C TYR A 11 -11.56 -2.57 -2.21
N ASN A 12 -12.76 -2.80 -1.68
CA ASN A 12 -13.42 -4.11 -1.73
C ASN A 12 -13.83 -4.47 -3.16
N SER A 13 -14.38 -3.51 -3.91
CA SER A 13 -14.71 -3.72 -5.32
C SER A 13 -13.47 -4.02 -6.16
N TRP A 14 -12.36 -3.32 -5.90
CA TRP A 14 -11.09 -3.60 -6.59
C TRP A 14 -10.59 -5.03 -6.30
N LEU A 15 -10.52 -5.42 -5.01
CA LEU A 15 -10.08 -6.76 -4.62
C LEU A 15 -11.04 -7.84 -5.13
N GLY A 16 -12.34 -7.59 -5.07
CA GLY A 16 -13.37 -8.46 -5.62
C GLY A 16 -13.17 -8.72 -7.11
N SER A 17 -12.83 -7.69 -7.90
CA SER A 17 -12.54 -7.85 -9.32
C SER A 17 -11.33 -8.76 -9.58
N ARG A 18 -10.26 -8.61 -8.79
CA ARG A 18 -9.04 -9.43 -8.89
C ARG A 18 -9.32 -10.89 -8.54
N LEU A 19 -10.11 -11.11 -7.49
CA LEU A 19 -10.55 -12.44 -7.06
C LEU A 19 -11.39 -13.13 -8.14
N GLN A 20 -12.36 -12.43 -8.73
CA GLN A 20 -13.20 -12.97 -9.82
C GLN A 20 -12.37 -13.36 -11.04
N GLN A 21 -11.34 -12.57 -11.36
CA GLN A 21 -10.42 -12.83 -12.47
C GLN A 21 -9.33 -13.87 -12.12
N LYS A 22 -9.28 -14.37 -10.88
CA LYS A 22 -8.25 -15.28 -10.37
C LYS A 22 -6.83 -14.72 -10.50
N ILE A 23 -6.69 -13.41 -10.31
CA ILE A 23 -5.40 -12.71 -10.37
C ILE A 23 -4.88 -12.51 -8.95
N GLY A 24 -3.76 -13.17 -8.64
CA GLY A 24 -3.02 -12.92 -7.39
C GLY A 24 -2.60 -11.45 -7.29
N SER A 25 -2.65 -10.88 -6.09
CA SER A 25 -2.33 -9.47 -5.87
C SER A 25 -1.57 -9.33 -4.55
N HIS A 26 -0.47 -8.61 -4.58
CA HIS A 26 0.26 -8.17 -3.40
C HIS A 26 -0.34 -6.85 -2.91
N VAL A 27 -0.93 -6.92 -1.72
CA VAL A 27 -1.59 -5.80 -1.06
C VAL A 27 -0.77 -5.43 0.17
N VAL A 28 -0.48 -4.14 0.32
CA VAL A 28 0.24 -3.59 1.47
C VAL A 28 -0.70 -2.64 2.21
N THR A 29 -0.89 -2.89 3.50
CA THR A 29 -1.51 -1.95 4.44
C THR A 29 -0.40 -1.11 5.06
N LEU A 30 -0.23 0.12 4.58
CA LEU A 30 0.88 1.00 4.93
C LEU A 30 0.54 1.85 6.14
N ASN A 31 1.26 1.68 7.24
CA ASN A 31 1.21 2.58 8.40
C ASN A 31 2.39 3.58 8.39
N ALA A 32 2.37 4.55 9.32
CA ALA A 32 3.38 5.60 9.39
C ALA A 32 4.78 5.04 9.74
N GLU A 33 4.85 4.04 10.62
CA GLU A 33 6.10 3.40 11.02
C GLU A 33 6.82 2.76 9.83
N MET A 34 6.07 2.11 8.93
CA MET A 34 6.61 1.53 7.70
C MET A 34 7.13 2.59 6.73
N VAL A 35 6.48 3.75 6.65
CA VAL A 35 6.97 4.87 5.82
C VAL A 35 8.31 5.37 6.36
N MET A 36 8.40 5.62 7.67
CA MET A 36 9.64 6.06 8.31
C MET A 36 10.77 5.03 8.14
N GLN A 37 10.46 3.73 8.26
CA GLN A 37 11.45 2.67 8.08
C GLN A 37 11.92 2.56 6.62
N ALA A 38 11.03 2.74 5.65
CA ALA A 38 11.36 2.63 4.23
C ALA A 38 12.41 3.67 3.78
N GLU A 39 12.55 4.80 4.50
CA GLU A 39 13.60 5.80 4.23
C GLU A 39 15.01 5.25 4.44
N SER A 40 15.19 4.37 5.44
CA SER A 40 16.50 3.78 5.79
C SER A 40 16.60 2.30 5.42
N ASN A 41 15.52 1.68 4.95
CA ASN A 41 15.45 0.30 4.52
C ASN A 41 15.01 0.20 3.04
N PRO A 42 15.96 0.22 2.09
CA PRO A 42 15.66 0.15 0.66
C PRO A 42 14.91 -1.13 0.24
N ALA A 43 15.12 -2.24 0.94
CA ALA A 43 14.42 -3.49 0.65
C ALA A 43 12.92 -3.37 0.99
N LEU A 44 12.59 -2.75 2.11
CA LEU A 44 11.21 -2.46 2.49
C LEU A 44 10.56 -1.51 1.47
N ALA A 45 11.25 -0.41 1.12
CA ALA A 45 10.77 0.54 0.14
C ALA A 45 10.44 -0.13 -1.21
N HIS A 46 11.32 -1.03 -1.67
CA HIS A 46 11.14 -1.77 -2.92
C HIS A 46 9.95 -2.73 -2.89
N VAL A 47 9.73 -3.41 -1.77
CA VAL A 47 8.56 -4.30 -1.59
C VAL A 47 7.26 -3.49 -1.62
N ILE A 48 7.22 -2.33 -0.95
CA ILE A 48 6.05 -1.44 -0.94
C ILE A 48 5.78 -0.88 -2.34
N GLN A 49 6.80 -0.39 -3.05
CA GLN A 49 6.67 0.17 -4.40
C GLN A 49 6.18 -0.84 -5.44
N LYS A 50 6.39 -2.14 -5.22
CA LYS A 50 5.98 -3.21 -6.12
C LYS A 50 4.59 -3.78 -5.84
N ALA A 51 3.93 -3.36 -4.77
CA ALA A 51 2.59 -3.83 -4.46
C ALA A 51 1.58 -3.29 -5.49
N GLU A 52 0.65 -4.13 -5.93
CA GLU A 52 -0.43 -3.69 -6.82
C GLU A 52 -1.45 -2.80 -6.10
N LEU A 53 -1.53 -2.90 -4.77
CA LEU A 53 -2.40 -2.04 -3.97
C LEU A 53 -1.74 -1.69 -2.64
N VAL A 54 -1.42 -0.41 -2.43
CA VAL A 54 -1.03 0.15 -1.13
C VAL A 54 -2.18 0.94 -0.51
N ILE A 55 -2.69 0.48 0.63
CA ILE A 55 -3.82 1.07 1.37
C ILE A 55 -3.27 1.72 2.64
N PRO A 56 -3.65 2.96 2.99
CA PRO A 56 -3.27 3.54 4.28
C PRO A 56 -3.95 2.81 5.45
N ASP A 57 -3.17 2.38 6.43
CA ASP A 57 -3.65 1.79 7.68
C ASP A 57 -3.56 2.82 8.82
N GLY A 58 -4.70 3.42 9.14
CA GLY A 58 -4.85 4.46 10.15
C GLY A 58 -4.60 5.88 9.63
N ALA A 59 -5.00 6.88 10.43
CA ALA A 59 -4.87 8.29 10.04
C ALA A 59 -3.41 8.79 10.02
N GLY A 60 -2.53 8.16 10.80
CA GLY A 60 -1.14 8.61 10.98
C GLY A 60 -0.33 8.62 9.68
N VAL A 61 -0.58 7.67 8.78
CA VAL A 61 0.10 7.63 7.46
C VAL A 61 -0.39 8.73 6.53
N ILE A 62 -1.66 9.13 6.61
CA ILE A 62 -2.24 10.21 5.80
C ILE A 62 -1.58 11.56 6.12
N PHE A 63 -1.22 11.79 7.40
CA PHE A 63 -0.56 13.03 7.81
C PHE A 63 0.95 13.07 7.48
N TYR A 64 1.57 11.93 7.16
CA TYR A 64 3.02 11.82 6.93
C TYR A 64 3.40 11.81 5.44
N LEU A 65 2.45 11.53 4.55
CA LEU A 65 2.64 11.55 3.09
C LEU A 65 2.57 12.96 2.51
#